data_AF-A0A2N1W928-F1
#
_entry.id   AF-A0A2N1W928-F1
#
_cell.length_a   1.000
_cell.length_b   1.000
_cell.length_c   1.000
_cell.angle_alpha   90.00
_cell.angle_beta   90.00
_cell.angle_gamma   90.00
#
_symmetry.space_group_name_H-M   'P 1'
#
loop_
_entity.id
_entity.type
_entity.pdbx_description
1 polymer ?
#
loop_
_entity_poly.entity_id
_entity_poly.type
_entity_poly.pdbx_seq_one_letter_code
_entity_poly.pdbx_strand_id
1 'polypeptide(L)'
;LGYERLRDAQDRLRERRSARRAELAGVEQGLADPDELAGTLAAATTALETARAAHEAAIVAQREAAAAAAELGPAWEAARTKRTAWQGLDGERRVLEGRVATARAHFTALDRQMAGALDAQRRLEPLVAQLASWDALVAERDGLDQAAAAVAARSRTVAERDQLRQRRLAVEAELAALPDAAAVAALVGARTDALTRRQEAEARLAEARTRYTQDEQEARTKLDAHRDRYRELREQHQAIETAGPDGICPTCNRPLGADYRETLAMLQAQLDEVHASGIYFKQRVDQLVSPPEEVRELEAARAAADLAVRAATEAAAEAEARARRAAELTVDLARMAERLASLEAAVTGPAASYDATRHEEVRAILAALEPVRREHDQLRGLAERAGTLVNEATEAERVASVAEDALLQLDARIAALGWDPEAFQSLEATVRAAEQRNQAVEVELARSTAAVAGAEKLRTAALARQADRAAKAERARVLGAELTRLQELDRAFADLRTELNLQLRPD
;
A
#
# COMPACT_ATOMS: atom_id res chain seq x y z
N LEU A 1 143.08 -11.65 -77.25
CA LEU A 1 142.59 -11.11 -75.95
C LEU A 1 141.08 -10.78 -75.92
N GLY A 2 140.25 -11.30 -76.84
CA GLY A 2 138.80 -11.00 -76.87
C GLY A 2 137.85 -12.09 -76.32
N TYR A 3 138.34 -13.28 -76.00
CA TYR A 3 137.49 -14.47 -75.80
C TYR A 3 136.76 -14.51 -74.43
N GLU A 4 137.43 -14.16 -73.32
CA GLU A 4 136.81 -14.22 -71.98
C GLU A 4 135.75 -13.13 -71.75
N ARG A 5 135.95 -11.92 -72.28
CA ARG A 5 134.93 -10.84 -72.19
C ARG A 5 133.64 -11.20 -72.93
N LEU A 6 133.73 -12.01 -73.99
CA LEU A 6 132.57 -12.55 -74.70
C LEU A 6 131.83 -13.60 -73.88
N ARG A 7 132.54 -14.43 -73.09
CA ARG A 7 131.93 -15.44 -72.22
C ARG A 7 131.13 -14.81 -71.07
N ASP A 8 131.70 -13.83 -70.37
CA ASP A 8 131.00 -13.15 -69.27
C ASP A 8 129.77 -12.36 -69.75
N ALA A 9 129.87 -11.73 -70.93
CA ALA A 9 128.73 -11.08 -71.58
C ALA A 9 127.64 -12.10 -71.92
N GLN A 10 128.02 -13.29 -72.40
CA GLN A 10 127.12 -14.38 -72.74
C GLN A 10 126.44 -14.99 -71.50
N ASP A 11 127.15 -15.16 -70.39
CA ASP A 11 126.56 -15.71 -69.15
C ASP A 11 125.57 -14.73 -68.49
N ARG A 12 125.89 -13.42 -68.46
CA ARG A 12 124.94 -12.37 -68.03
C ARG A 12 123.71 -12.29 -68.93
N LEU A 13 123.90 -12.50 -70.24
CA LEU A 13 122.80 -12.56 -71.20
C LEU A 13 121.90 -13.77 -70.94
N ARG A 14 122.47 -14.94 -70.63
CA ARG A 14 121.73 -16.17 -70.30
C ARG A 14 120.93 -16.04 -69.00
N GLU A 15 121.48 -15.37 -67.99
CA GLU A 15 120.76 -15.08 -66.73
C GLU A 15 119.57 -14.15 -66.97
N ARG A 16 119.78 -13.04 -67.70
CA ARG A 16 118.69 -12.15 -68.14
C ARG A 16 117.63 -12.89 -68.95
N ARG A 17 118.04 -13.80 -69.83
CA ARG A 17 117.14 -14.65 -70.61
C ARG A 17 116.32 -15.58 -69.73
N SER A 18 116.92 -16.20 -68.72
CA SER A 18 116.22 -17.09 -67.78
C SER A 18 115.18 -16.33 -66.95
N ALA A 19 115.53 -15.16 -66.43
CA ALA A 19 114.61 -14.30 -65.68
C ALA A 19 113.43 -13.84 -66.53
N ARG A 20 113.68 -13.40 -67.78
CA ARG A 20 112.62 -13.01 -68.72
C ARG A 20 111.74 -14.19 -69.14
N ARG A 21 112.29 -15.40 -69.22
CA ARG A 21 111.52 -16.63 -69.48
C ARG A 21 110.59 -16.98 -68.32
N ALA A 22 111.05 -16.85 -67.07
CA ALA A 22 110.21 -17.09 -65.90
C ALA A 22 109.08 -16.05 -65.77
N GLU A 23 109.38 -14.77 -66.06
CA GLU A 23 108.38 -13.70 -66.07
C GLU A 23 107.33 -13.92 -67.17
N LEU A 24 107.76 -14.32 -68.38
CA LEU A 24 106.85 -14.66 -69.46
C LEU A 24 105.94 -15.84 -69.08
N ALA A 25 106.50 -16.92 -68.54
CA ALA A 25 105.73 -18.10 -68.12
C ALA A 25 104.70 -17.77 -67.03
N GLY A 26 105.02 -16.87 -66.09
CA GLY A 26 104.08 -16.42 -65.06
C GLY A 26 102.93 -15.57 -65.62
N VAL A 27 103.20 -14.75 -66.63
CA VAL A 27 102.15 -13.98 -67.33
C VAL A 27 101.28 -14.90 -68.20
N GLU A 28 101.90 -15.88 -68.88
CA GLU A 28 101.22 -16.90 -69.70
C GLU A 28 100.32 -17.84 -68.88
N GLN A 29 100.75 -18.27 -67.69
CA GLN A 29 99.91 -19.07 -66.79
C GLN A 29 98.74 -18.27 -66.18
N GLY A 30 98.87 -16.95 -66.06
CA GLY A 30 97.83 -16.05 -65.53
C GLY A 30 96.90 -15.45 -66.60
N LEU A 31 97.07 -15.85 -67.86
CA LEU A 31 96.20 -15.44 -68.97
C LEU A 31 94.97 -16.35 -68.98
N ALA A 32 93.80 -15.77 -68.71
CA ALA A 32 92.52 -16.47 -68.85
C ALA A 32 92.30 -16.97 -70.29
N ASP A 33 91.29 -17.79 -70.55
CA ASP A 33 90.91 -18.21 -71.90
C ASP A 33 90.23 -17.04 -72.66
N PRO A 34 90.65 -16.71 -73.90
CA PRO A 34 90.06 -15.62 -74.67
C PRO A 34 88.59 -15.87 -75.01
N ASP A 35 88.24 -17.11 -75.32
CA ASP A 35 86.91 -17.48 -75.77
C ASP A 35 85.93 -17.52 -74.59
N GLU A 36 86.41 -17.92 -73.40
CA GLU A 36 85.62 -17.88 -72.16
C GLU A 36 85.33 -16.44 -71.71
N LEU A 37 86.31 -15.53 -71.80
CA LEU A 37 86.10 -14.12 -71.48
C LEU A 37 85.20 -13.41 -72.50
N ALA A 38 85.36 -13.74 -73.79
CA ALA A 38 84.49 -13.24 -74.85
C ALA A 38 83.04 -13.73 -74.66
N GLY A 39 82.86 -15.01 -74.32
CA GLY A 39 81.55 -15.59 -74.00
C GLY A 39 80.93 -14.96 -72.75
N THR A 40 81.72 -14.72 -71.70
CA THR A 40 81.25 -14.06 -70.47
C THR A 40 80.82 -12.62 -70.72
N LEU A 41 81.60 -11.87 -71.51
CA LEU A 41 81.25 -10.50 -71.88
C LEU A 41 80.01 -10.46 -72.78
N ALA A 42 79.90 -11.37 -73.75
CA ALA A 42 78.74 -11.48 -74.62
C ALA A 42 77.47 -11.81 -73.80
N ALA A 43 77.56 -12.75 -72.85
CA ALA A 43 76.46 -13.10 -71.95
C ALA A 43 76.07 -11.93 -71.05
N ALA A 44 77.04 -11.23 -70.44
CA ALA A 44 76.78 -10.07 -69.59
C ALA A 44 76.21 -8.87 -70.37
N THR A 45 76.63 -8.69 -71.62
CA THR A 45 76.09 -7.65 -72.52
C THR A 45 74.66 -7.98 -72.93
N THR A 46 74.38 -9.23 -73.31
CA THR A 46 73.03 -9.70 -73.64
C THR A 46 72.08 -9.60 -72.43
N ALA A 47 72.56 -9.97 -71.24
CA ALA A 47 71.79 -9.83 -70.00
C ALA A 47 71.47 -8.37 -69.67
N LEU A 48 72.42 -7.45 -69.92
CA LEU A 48 72.20 -6.02 -69.74
C LEU A 48 71.19 -5.46 -70.75
N GLU A 49 71.30 -5.83 -72.02
CA GLU A 49 70.35 -5.41 -73.06
C GLU A 49 68.94 -5.92 -72.76
N THR A 50 68.81 -7.17 -72.32
CA THR A 50 67.53 -7.77 -71.90
C THR A 50 66.95 -7.05 -70.68
N ALA A 51 67.78 -6.76 -69.67
CA ALA A 51 67.34 -6.03 -68.47
C ALA A 51 66.91 -4.60 -68.80
N ARG A 52 67.63 -3.91 -69.70
CA ARG A 52 67.28 -2.56 -70.17
C ARG A 52 65.96 -2.55 -70.94
N ALA A 53 65.77 -3.49 -71.87
CA ALA A 53 64.52 -3.63 -72.60
C ALA A 53 63.33 -3.91 -71.66
N ALA A 54 63.51 -4.77 -70.66
CA ALA A 54 62.49 -5.05 -69.64
C ALA A 54 62.20 -3.81 -68.77
N HIS A 55 63.22 -3.03 -68.40
CA HIS A 55 63.06 -1.80 -67.64
C HIS A 55 62.36 -0.70 -68.43
N GLU A 56 62.69 -0.51 -69.71
CA GLU A 56 62.00 0.42 -70.60
C GLU A 56 60.52 0.03 -70.77
N ALA A 57 60.24 -1.26 -70.96
CA ALA A 57 58.86 -1.77 -71.02
C ALA A 57 58.11 -1.52 -69.69
N ALA A 58 58.76 -1.71 -68.54
CA ALA A 58 58.17 -1.44 -67.23
C ALA A 58 57.91 0.06 -66.99
N ILE A 59 58.77 0.96 -67.48
CA ILE A 59 58.54 2.42 -67.42
C ILE A 59 57.30 2.79 -68.25
N VAL A 60 57.18 2.26 -69.47
CA VAL A 60 56.02 2.52 -70.33
C VAL A 60 54.75 2.00 -69.68
N ALA A 61 54.76 0.75 -69.20
CA ALA A 61 53.62 0.17 -68.50
C ALA A 61 53.24 0.96 -67.24
N GLN A 62 54.20 1.51 -66.49
CA GLN A 62 53.93 2.30 -65.28
C GLN A 62 53.25 3.61 -65.64
N ARG A 63 53.71 4.28 -66.70
CA ARG A 63 53.08 5.52 -67.18
C ARG A 63 51.66 5.28 -67.66
N GLU A 64 51.43 4.20 -68.42
CA GLU A 64 50.10 3.82 -68.89
C GLU A 64 49.15 3.47 -67.73
N ALA A 65 49.61 2.69 -66.75
CA ALA A 65 48.80 2.31 -65.60
C ALA A 65 48.51 3.52 -64.68
N ALA A 66 49.48 4.41 -64.47
CA ALA A 66 49.29 5.63 -63.70
C ALA A 66 48.35 6.62 -64.41
N ALA A 67 48.44 6.75 -65.74
CA ALA A 67 47.53 7.57 -66.53
C ALA A 67 46.09 7.04 -66.48
N ALA A 68 45.90 5.73 -66.66
CA ALA A 68 44.59 5.09 -66.57
C ALA A 68 43.95 5.26 -65.17
N ALA A 69 44.74 5.16 -64.10
CA ALA A 69 44.26 5.42 -62.75
C ALA A 69 43.90 6.90 -62.53
N ALA A 70 44.71 7.83 -63.05
CA ALA A 70 44.47 9.27 -62.94
C ALA A 70 43.22 9.73 -63.72
N GLU A 71 42.93 9.13 -64.88
CA GLU A 71 41.72 9.41 -65.66
C GLU A 71 40.43 9.07 -64.91
N LEU A 72 40.45 8.03 -64.07
CA LEU A 72 39.29 7.59 -63.29
C LEU A 72 39.07 8.43 -62.01
N GLY A 73 40.10 9.10 -61.50
CA GLY A 73 40.07 9.85 -60.23
C GLY A 73 38.92 10.88 -60.13
N PRO A 74 38.75 11.79 -61.10
CA PRO A 74 37.67 12.78 -61.06
C PRO A 74 36.27 12.16 -61.06
N ALA A 75 36.05 11.11 -61.86
CA ALA A 75 34.78 10.40 -61.91
C ALA A 75 34.48 9.68 -60.59
N TRP A 76 35.51 9.08 -59.96
CA TRP A 76 35.39 8.41 -58.67
C TRP A 76 35.02 9.37 -57.53
N GLU A 77 35.69 10.52 -57.43
CA GLU A 77 35.38 11.52 -56.40
C GLU A 77 34.00 12.16 -56.60
N ALA A 78 33.59 12.39 -57.85
CA ALA A 78 32.23 12.84 -58.15
C ALA A 78 31.19 11.79 -57.71
N ALA A 79 31.44 10.51 -57.98
CA ALA A 79 30.57 9.41 -57.60
C ALA A 79 30.48 9.24 -56.06
N ARG A 80 31.60 9.37 -55.34
CA ARG A 80 31.63 9.35 -53.87
C ARG A 80 30.86 10.51 -53.24
N THR A 81 31.06 11.72 -53.76
CA THR A 81 30.31 12.91 -53.32
C THR A 81 28.80 12.71 -53.52
N LYS A 82 28.42 12.18 -54.68
CA LYS A 82 27.04 11.83 -55.01
C LYS A 82 26.46 10.77 -54.07
N ARG A 83 27.24 9.74 -53.71
CA ARG A 83 26.85 8.72 -52.72
C ARG A 83 26.55 9.33 -51.36
N THR A 84 27.45 10.17 -50.86
CA THR A 84 27.28 10.82 -49.55
C THR A 84 26.05 11.74 -49.54
N ALA A 85 25.85 12.51 -50.61
CA ALA A 85 24.65 13.33 -50.77
C ALA A 85 23.36 12.48 -50.78
N TRP A 86 23.36 11.36 -51.50
CA TRP A 86 22.22 10.44 -51.54
C TRP A 86 21.92 9.85 -50.15
N GLN A 87 22.95 9.38 -49.42
CA GLN A 87 22.77 8.81 -48.08
C GLN A 87 22.19 9.81 -47.09
N GLY A 88 22.60 11.09 -47.17
CA GLY A 88 22.01 12.16 -46.36
C GLY A 88 20.52 12.37 -46.66
N LEU A 89 20.18 12.49 -47.95
CA LEU A 89 18.79 12.69 -48.37
C LEU A 89 17.90 11.46 -48.08
N ASP A 90 18.41 10.23 -48.23
CA ASP A 90 17.67 9.01 -47.87
C ASP A 90 17.41 8.93 -46.35
N GLY A 91 18.36 9.38 -45.54
CA GLY A 91 18.16 9.53 -44.09
C GLY A 91 17.05 10.52 -43.75
N GLU A 92 17.07 11.70 -44.36
CA GLU A 92 16.00 12.71 -44.22
C GLU A 92 14.64 12.17 -44.69
N ARG A 93 14.62 11.39 -45.78
CA ARG A 93 13.42 10.79 -46.36
C ARG A 93 12.73 9.86 -45.38
N ARG A 94 13.46 8.94 -44.74
CA ARG A 94 12.90 8.03 -43.73
C ARG A 94 12.30 8.78 -42.54
N VAL A 95 12.92 9.89 -42.13
CA VAL A 95 12.38 10.73 -41.05
C VAL A 95 11.06 11.39 -41.47
N LEU A 96 10.99 11.94 -42.68
CA LEU A 96 9.77 12.53 -43.21
C LEU A 96 8.67 11.49 -43.46
N GLU A 97 9.00 10.30 -43.97
CA GLU A 97 8.06 9.18 -44.10
C GLU A 97 7.43 8.82 -42.75
N GLY A 98 8.24 8.73 -41.69
CA GLY A 98 7.75 8.50 -40.32
C GLY A 98 6.82 9.62 -39.82
N ARG A 99 7.12 10.88 -40.14
CA ARG A 99 6.26 12.03 -39.80
C ARG A 99 4.92 11.97 -40.55
N VAL A 100 4.94 11.67 -41.85
CA VAL A 100 3.72 11.49 -42.66
C VAL A 100 2.86 10.37 -42.08
N ALA A 101 3.46 9.22 -41.79
CA ALA A 101 2.73 8.08 -41.21
C ALA A 101 2.07 8.45 -39.86
N THR A 102 2.80 9.17 -39.00
CA THR A 102 2.29 9.62 -37.70
C THR A 102 1.15 10.62 -37.85
N ALA A 103 1.31 11.62 -38.72
CA ALA A 103 0.30 12.66 -38.97
C ALA A 103 -0.99 12.06 -39.56
N ARG A 104 -0.87 11.15 -40.54
CA ARG A 104 -2.02 10.43 -41.11
C ARG A 104 -2.75 9.57 -40.09
N ALA A 105 -2.01 8.85 -39.24
CA ALA A 105 -2.60 8.03 -38.19
C ALA A 105 -3.36 8.90 -37.17
N HIS A 106 -2.80 10.05 -36.80
CA HIS A 106 -3.46 11.00 -35.90
C HIS A 106 -4.74 11.57 -36.50
N PHE A 107 -4.69 12.05 -37.75
CA PHE A 107 -5.87 12.53 -38.47
C PHE A 107 -6.96 11.45 -38.57
N THR A 108 -6.59 10.23 -38.96
CA THR A 108 -7.54 9.09 -39.05
C THR A 108 -8.17 8.76 -37.70
N ALA A 109 -7.43 8.89 -36.60
CA ALA A 109 -7.97 8.66 -35.27
C ALA A 109 -8.98 9.75 -34.87
N LEU A 110 -8.70 11.01 -35.19
CA LEU A 110 -9.62 12.12 -34.97
C LEU A 110 -10.89 12.01 -35.83
N ASP A 111 -10.76 11.60 -37.08
CA ASP A 111 -11.89 11.36 -37.99
C ASP A 111 -12.86 10.28 -37.43
N ARG A 112 -12.32 9.18 -36.90
CA ARG A 112 -13.16 8.17 -36.21
C ARG A 112 -13.84 8.71 -34.96
N GLN A 113 -13.15 9.53 -34.16
CA GLN A 113 -13.75 10.17 -32.99
C GLN A 113 -14.86 11.14 -33.40
N MET A 114 -14.65 11.90 -34.48
CA MET A 114 -15.66 12.79 -35.07
C MET A 114 -16.90 12.02 -35.50
N ALA A 115 -16.73 10.94 -36.26
CA ALA A 115 -17.82 10.08 -36.69
C ALA A 115 -18.62 9.54 -35.49
N GLY A 116 -17.94 9.13 -34.41
CA GLY A 116 -18.58 8.73 -33.17
C GLY A 116 -19.34 9.85 -32.46
N ALA A 117 -18.80 11.06 -32.42
CA ALA A 117 -19.46 12.22 -31.83
C ALA A 117 -20.71 12.66 -32.60
N LEU A 118 -20.66 12.60 -33.94
CA LEU A 118 -21.82 12.86 -34.80
C LEU A 118 -22.89 11.76 -34.68
N ASP A 119 -22.48 10.49 -34.56
CA ASP A 119 -23.42 9.41 -34.27
C ASP A 119 -24.12 9.61 -32.92
N ALA A 120 -23.37 10.00 -31.90
CA ALA A 120 -23.91 10.34 -30.60
C ALA A 120 -24.93 11.49 -30.68
N GLN A 121 -24.65 12.56 -31.45
CA GLN A 121 -25.61 13.65 -31.69
C GLN A 121 -26.93 13.14 -32.29
N ARG A 122 -26.87 12.29 -33.33
CA ARG A 122 -28.08 11.71 -33.95
C ARG A 122 -28.88 10.85 -32.99
N ARG A 123 -28.22 10.12 -32.10
CA ARG A 123 -28.86 9.24 -31.11
C ARG A 123 -29.44 9.99 -29.91
N LEU A 124 -28.99 11.21 -29.63
CA LEU A 124 -29.52 12.00 -28.51
C LEU A 124 -30.97 12.43 -28.72
N GLU A 125 -31.35 12.81 -29.95
CA GLU A 125 -32.69 13.33 -30.24
C GLU A 125 -33.84 12.39 -29.82
N PRO A 126 -33.83 11.08 -30.17
CA PRO A 126 -34.88 10.17 -29.69
C PRO A 126 -34.82 9.90 -28.17
N LEU A 127 -33.66 10.06 -27.51
CA LEU A 127 -33.55 9.89 -26.06
C LEU A 127 -34.12 11.09 -25.30
N VAL A 128 -33.91 12.31 -25.81
CA VAL A 128 -34.52 13.53 -25.26
C VAL A 128 -36.05 13.42 -25.27
N ALA A 129 -36.63 12.91 -26.36
CA ALA A 129 -38.06 12.68 -26.45
C ALA A 129 -38.58 11.68 -25.40
N GLN A 130 -37.83 10.60 -25.14
CA GLN A 130 -38.18 9.61 -24.11
C GLN A 130 -38.06 10.16 -22.68
N LEU A 131 -37.13 11.08 -22.46
CA LEU A 131 -36.89 11.70 -21.15
C LEU A 131 -37.69 12.98 -20.91
N ALA A 132 -38.56 13.39 -21.84
CA ALA A 132 -39.32 14.64 -21.76
C ALA A 132 -40.17 14.76 -20.48
N SER A 133 -40.68 13.64 -19.95
CA SER A 133 -41.47 13.60 -18.72
C SER A 133 -40.68 13.29 -17.45
N TRP A 134 -39.35 13.10 -17.55
CA TRP A 134 -38.53 12.65 -16.43
C TRP A 134 -38.64 13.57 -15.21
N ASP A 135 -38.40 14.87 -15.38
CA ASP A 135 -38.41 15.83 -14.27
C ASP A 135 -39.80 15.96 -13.63
N ALA A 136 -40.86 15.90 -14.44
CA ALA A 136 -42.24 15.90 -13.96
C ALA A 136 -42.55 14.65 -13.12
N LEU A 137 -42.12 13.47 -13.56
CA LEU A 137 -42.29 12.21 -12.82
C LEU A 137 -41.47 12.18 -11.53
N VAL A 138 -40.27 12.76 -11.52
CA VAL A 138 -39.46 12.91 -10.30
C VAL A 138 -40.18 13.80 -9.29
N ALA A 139 -40.68 14.96 -9.71
CA ALA A 139 -41.44 15.86 -8.84
C ALA A 139 -42.73 15.20 -8.33
N GLU A 140 -43.41 14.43 -9.17
CA GLU A 140 -44.60 13.65 -8.79
C GLU A 140 -44.27 12.59 -7.74
N ARG A 141 -43.20 11.81 -7.93
CA ARG A 141 -42.71 10.84 -6.94
C ARG A 141 -42.42 11.51 -5.60
N ASP A 142 -41.72 12.64 -5.61
CA ASP A 142 -41.35 13.36 -4.39
C ASP A 142 -42.60 13.84 -3.63
N GLY A 143 -43.64 14.30 -4.35
CA GLY A 143 -44.94 14.62 -3.77
C GLY A 143 -45.65 13.40 -3.16
N LEU A 144 -45.60 12.25 -3.84
CA LEU A 144 -46.19 10.99 -3.37
C LEU A 144 -45.45 10.39 -2.16
N ASP A 145 -44.12 10.51 -2.11
CA ASP A 145 -43.30 10.14 -0.95
C ASP A 145 -43.66 11.00 0.28
N GLN A 146 -43.85 12.32 0.10
CA GLN A 146 -44.33 13.20 1.17
C GLN A 146 -45.74 12.83 1.66
N ALA A 147 -46.66 12.52 0.73
CA ALA A 147 -48.01 12.08 1.06
C ALA A 147 -48.01 10.73 1.81
N ALA A 148 -47.18 9.77 1.38
CA ALA A 148 -47.00 8.48 2.06
C ALA A 148 -46.48 8.66 3.48
N ALA A 149 -45.47 9.52 3.67
CA ALA A 149 -44.90 9.84 4.97
C ALA A 149 -45.94 10.48 5.91
N ALA A 150 -46.77 11.40 5.39
CA ALA A 150 -47.85 12.04 6.15
C ALA A 150 -48.92 11.03 6.59
N VAL A 151 -49.36 10.13 5.69
CA VAL A 151 -50.32 9.07 6.04
C VAL A 151 -49.73 8.11 7.07
N ALA A 152 -48.48 7.69 6.91
CA ALA A 152 -47.82 6.82 7.88
C ALA A 152 -47.66 7.48 9.26
N ALA A 153 -47.31 8.77 9.31
CA ALA A 153 -47.25 9.54 10.55
C ALA A 153 -48.62 9.60 11.24
N ARG A 154 -49.67 9.90 10.49
CA ARG A 154 -51.04 9.93 11.02
C ARG A 154 -51.49 8.57 11.54
N SER A 155 -51.21 7.49 10.82
CA SER A 155 -51.52 6.13 11.27
C SER A 155 -50.83 5.77 12.60
N ARG A 156 -49.58 6.21 12.80
CA ARG A 156 -48.89 6.05 14.10
C ARG A 156 -49.57 6.85 15.22
N THR A 157 -49.95 8.10 14.95
CA THR A 157 -50.67 8.93 15.93
C THR A 157 -52.04 8.34 16.29
N VAL A 158 -52.76 7.79 15.31
CA VAL A 158 -54.04 7.08 15.53
C VAL A 158 -53.84 5.85 16.41
N ALA A 159 -52.83 5.03 16.13
CA ALA A 159 -52.53 3.85 16.94
C ALA A 159 -52.14 4.21 18.39
N GLU A 160 -51.29 5.24 18.59
CA GLU A 160 -50.92 5.73 19.91
C GLU A 160 -52.14 6.24 20.69
N ARG A 161 -53.01 7.00 20.02
CA ARG A 161 -54.27 7.49 20.59
C ARG A 161 -55.16 6.33 21.05
N ASP A 162 -55.35 5.32 20.20
CA ASP A 162 -56.24 4.20 20.51
C ASP A 162 -55.68 3.33 21.65
N GLN A 163 -54.37 3.11 21.69
CA GLN A 163 -53.70 2.45 22.82
C GLN A 163 -53.89 3.24 24.13
N LEU A 164 -53.74 4.56 24.08
CA LEU A 164 -53.91 5.42 25.25
C LEU A 164 -55.36 5.47 25.73
N ARG A 165 -56.35 5.43 24.81
CA ARG A 165 -57.78 5.30 25.17
C ARG A 165 -58.06 4.00 25.90
N GLN A 166 -57.54 2.87 25.42
CA GLN A 166 -57.70 1.58 26.09
C GLN A 166 -57.08 1.58 27.48
N ARG A 167 -55.89 2.17 27.63
CA ARG A 167 -55.24 2.32 28.95
C ARG A 167 -56.05 3.21 29.89
N ARG A 168 -56.62 4.31 29.39
CA ARG A 168 -57.46 5.20 30.19
C ARG A 168 -58.68 4.46 30.73
N LEU A 169 -59.38 3.69 29.90
CA LEU A 169 -60.53 2.88 30.31
C LEU A 169 -60.17 1.87 31.40
N ALA A 170 -59.00 1.21 31.29
CA ALA A 170 -58.53 0.28 32.32
C ALA A 170 -58.26 0.98 33.67
N VAL A 171 -57.66 2.16 33.64
CA VAL A 171 -57.39 2.96 34.85
C VAL A 171 -58.69 3.51 35.46
N GLU A 172 -59.63 3.97 34.63
CA GLU A 172 -60.97 4.40 35.08
C GLU A 172 -61.69 3.25 35.80
N ALA A 173 -61.62 2.03 35.27
CA ALA A 173 -62.18 0.85 35.90
C ALA A 173 -61.49 0.48 37.24
N GLU A 174 -60.15 0.58 37.29
CA GLU A 174 -59.38 0.38 38.54
C GLU A 174 -59.79 1.41 39.61
N LEU A 175 -59.89 2.69 39.23
CA LEU A 175 -60.29 3.77 40.13
C LEU A 175 -61.73 3.57 40.65
N ALA A 176 -62.66 3.14 39.79
CA ALA A 176 -64.04 2.88 40.16
C ALA A 176 -64.20 1.70 41.15
N ALA A 177 -63.23 0.78 41.21
CA ALA A 177 -63.23 -0.34 42.14
C ALA A 177 -62.66 0.00 43.53
N LEU A 178 -62.03 1.17 43.70
CA LEU A 178 -61.47 1.61 44.97
C LEU A 178 -62.56 2.24 45.86
N PRO A 179 -62.41 2.15 47.20
CA PRO A 179 -63.38 2.74 48.12
C PRO A 179 -63.40 4.27 47.98
N ASP A 180 -64.59 4.85 48.10
CA ASP A 180 -64.75 6.30 48.08
C ASP A 180 -64.25 6.95 49.40
N ALA A 181 -64.14 8.27 49.37
CA ALA A 181 -63.65 9.04 50.52
C ALA A 181 -64.54 8.86 51.77
N ALA A 182 -65.84 8.61 51.60
CA ALA A 182 -66.76 8.42 52.71
C ALA A 182 -66.54 7.07 53.40
N ALA A 183 -66.33 5.99 52.64
CA ALA A 183 -65.99 4.67 53.16
C ALA A 183 -64.65 4.67 53.90
N VAL A 184 -63.65 5.38 53.38
CA VAL A 184 -62.35 5.56 54.06
C VAL A 184 -62.53 6.33 55.37
N ALA A 185 -63.27 7.45 55.35
CA ALA A 185 -63.54 8.25 56.53
C ALA A 185 -64.31 7.46 57.61
N ALA A 186 -65.24 6.59 57.22
CA ALA A 186 -65.97 5.72 58.15
C ALA A 186 -65.06 4.73 58.86
N LEU A 187 -64.09 4.13 58.16
CA LEU A 187 -63.11 3.20 58.76
C LEU A 187 -62.13 3.92 59.70
N VAL A 188 -61.69 5.12 59.32
CA VAL A 188 -60.87 5.98 60.20
C VAL A 188 -61.65 6.43 61.44
N GLY A 189 -62.94 6.73 61.28
CA GLY A 189 -63.87 7.01 62.37
C GLY A 189 -64.00 5.82 63.31
N ALA A 190 -64.25 4.61 62.77
CA ALA A 190 -64.35 3.39 63.54
C ALA A 190 -63.08 3.05 64.35
N ARG A 191 -61.89 3.35 63.81
CA ARG A 191 -60.61 3.28 64.56
C ARG A 191 -60.62 4.23 65.76
N THR A 192 -61.07 5.45 65.55
CA THR A 192 -61.16 6.47 66.61
C THR A 192 -62.12 6.03 67.71
N ASP A 193 -63.31 5.54 67.34
CA ASP A 193 -64.32 5.05 68.28
C ASP A 193 -63.85 3.81 69.06
N ALA A 194 -63.10 2.91 68.41
CA ALA A 194 -62.52 1.75 69.07
C ALA A 194 -61.47 2.17 70.12
N LEU A 195 -60.64 3.17 69.80
CA LEU A 195 -59.64 3.72 70.73
C LEU A 195 -60.32 4.35 71.96
N THR A 196 -61.38 5.15 71.76
CA THR A 196 -62.16 5.73 72.86
C THR A 196 -62.77 4.65 73.74
N ARG A 197 -63.40 3.62 73.17
CA ARG A 197 -63.97 2.50 73.93
C ARG A 197 -62.91 1.73 74.73
N ARG A 198 -61.70 1.56 74.18
CA ARG A 198 -60.58 0.94 74.90
C ARG A 198 -60.15 1.79 76.10
N GLN A 199 -60.05 3.10 75.93
CA GLN A 199 -59.70 4.02 77.01
C GLN A 199 -60.76 4.01 78.13
N GLU A 200 -62.04 4.01 77.78
CA GLU A 200 -63.13 3.91 78.76
C GLU A 200 -63.11 2.58 79.51
N ALA A 201 -62.92 1.46 78.81
CA ALA A 201 -62.82 0.14 79.43
C ALA A 201 -61.61 0.03 80.37
N GLU A 202 -60.47 0.61 79.97
CA GLU A 202 -59.25 0.68 80.78
C GLU A 202 -59.45 1.54 82.05
N ALA A 203 -60.11 2.69 81.92
CA ALA A 203 -60.44 3.55 83.06
C ALA A 203 -61.37 2.86 84.07
N ARG A 204 -62.45 2.22 83.60
CA ARG A 204 -63.39 1.47 84.45
C ARG A 204 -62.70 0.30 85.16
N LEU A 205 -61.86 -0.44 84.43
CA LEU A 205 -61.08 -1.54 85.01
C LEU A 205 -60.09 -1.05 86.07
N ALA A 206 -59.40 0.06 85.81
CA ALA A 206 -58.47 0.65 86.78
C ALA A 206 -59.20 1.03 88.08
N GLU A 207 -60.35 1.71 87.98
CA GLU A 207 -61.18 2.07 89.13
C GLU A 207 -61.67 0.84 89.91
N ALA A 208 -62.18 -0.18 89.22
CA ALA A 208 -62.65 -1.42 89.86
C ALA A 208 -61.51 -2.18 90.55
N ARG A 209 -60.32 -2.25 89.94
CA ARG A 209 -59.13 -2.85 90.56
C ARG A 209 -58.68 -2.09 91.80
N THR A 210 -58.67 -0.75 91.75
CA THR A 210 -58.35 0.08 92.92
C THR A 210 -59.31 -0.20 94.07
N ARG A 211 -60.63 -0.23 93.83
CA ARG A 211 -61.63 -0.56 94.85
C ARG A 211 -61.44 -1.97 95.41
N TYR A 212 -61.22 -2.95 94.54
CA TYR A 212 -60.96 -4.34 94.94
C TYR A 212 -59.74 -4.46 95.86
N THR A 213 -58.59 -3.88 95.48
CA THR A 213 -57.38 -3.92 96.30
C THR A 213 -57.56 -3.20 97.64
N GLN A 214 -58.32 -2.09 97.67
CA GLN A 214 -58.62 -1.38 98.91
C GLN A 214 -59.47 -2.23 99.87
N ASP A 215 -60.54 -2.86 99.38
CA ASP A 215 -61.41 -3.74 100.17
C ASP A 215 -60.65 -4.96 100.69
N GLU A 216 -59.78 -5.56 99.86
CA GLU A 216 -58.93 -6.67 100.29
C GLU A 216 -57.99 -6.25 101.44
N GLN A 217 -57.32 -5.10 101.31
CA GLN A 217 -56.43 -4.56 102.34
C GLN A 217 -57.18 -4.23 103.64
N GLU A 218 -58.34 -3.59 103.52
CA GLU A 218 -59.19 -3.23 104.66
C GLU A 218 -59.70 -4.49 105.39
N ALA A 219 -60.19 -5.49 104.66
CA ALA A 219 -60.67 -6.74 105.23
C ALA A 219 -59.55 -7.52 105.94
N ARG A 220 -58.35 -7.58 105.35
CA ARG A 220 -57.17 -8.20 105.97
C ARG A 220 -56.76 -7.47 107.25
N THR A 221 -56.66 -6.15 107.19
CA THR A 221 -56.28 -5.32 108.36
C THR A 221 -57.29 -5.47 109.49
N LYS A 222 -58.60 -5.46 109.20
CA LYS A 222 -59.64 -5.68 110.21
C LYS A 222 -59.59 -7.10 110.77
N LEU A 223 -59.40 -8.11 109.94
CA LEU A 223 -59.26 -9.50 110.39
C LEU A 223 -58.10 -9.66 111.39
N ASP A 224 -56.94 -9.12 111.07
CA ASP A 224 -55.77 -9.19 111.94
C ASP A 224 -56.02 -8.42 113.26
N ALA A 225 -56.61 -7.22 113.19
CA ALA A 225 -57.01 -6.46 114.38
C ALA A 225 -58.07 -7.18 115.25
N HIS A 226 -58.94 -8.01 114.67
CA HIS A 226 -59.88 -8.84 115.43
C HIS A 226 -59.20 -10.08 116.02
N ARG A 227 -58.24 -10.69 115.32
CA ARG A 227 -57.44 -11.83 115.85
C ARG A 227 -56.61 -11.42 117.05
N ASP A 228 -55.99 -10.24 117.00
CA ASP A 228 -55.19 -9.71 118.09
C ASP A 228 -56.08 -9.39 119.30
N ARG A 229 -57.21 -8.69 119.11
CA ARG A 229 -58.19 -8.44 120.18
C ARG A 229 -58.77 -9.71 120.78
N TYR A 230 -59.05 -10.73 119.97
CA TYR A 230 -59.52 -12.02 120.47
C TYR A 230 -58.47 -12.71 121.35
N ARG A 231 -57.19 -12.65 120.97
CA ARG A 231 -56.08 -13.19 121.76
C ARG A 231 -56.00 -12.49 123.12
N GLU A 232 -56.02 -11.16 123.12
CA GLU A 232 -55.96 -10.34 124.35
C GLU A 232 -57.14 -10.62 125.29
N LEU A 233 -58.37 -10.61 124.77
CA LEU A 233 -59.57 -10.88 125.58
C LEU A 233 -59.59 -12.31 126.13
N ARG A 234 -59.06 -13.28 125.37
CA ARG A 234 -58.99 -14.69 125.80
C ARG A 234 -57.98 -14.87 126.91
N GLU A 235 -56.82 -14.23 126.81
CA GLU A 235 -55.81 -14.20 127.86
C GLU A 235 -56.37 -13.55 129.14
N GLN A 236 -57.12 -12.44 129.03
CA GLN A 236 -57.79 -11.79 130.16
C GLN A 236 -58.88 -12.68 130.78
N HIS A 237 -59.73 -13.31 129.96
CA HIS A 237 -60.76 -14.23 130.44
C HIS A 237 -60.14 -15.41 131.20
N GLN A 238 -59.10 -16.04 130.63
CA GLN A 238 -58.41 -17.16 131.26
C GLN A 238 -57.66 -16.76 132.55
N ALA A 239 -57.08 -15.56 132.58
CA ALA A 239 -56.43 -15.04 133.78
C ALA A 239 -57.43 -14.81 134.92
N ILE A 240 -58.62 -14.27 134.62
CA ILE A 240 -59.70 -14.11 135.60
C ILE A 240 -60.23 -15.48 136.03
N GLU A 241 -60.49 -16.40 135.09
CA GLU A 241 -60.95 -17.75 135.38
C GLU A 241 -59.99 -18.52 136.30
N THR A 242 -58.68 -18.37 136.07
CA THR A 242 -57.62 -19.00 136.89
C THR A 242 -57.54 -18.37 138.29
N ALA A 243 -57.77 -17.06 138.41
CA ALA A 243 -57.76 -16.37 139.70
C ALA A 243 -58.91 -16.83 140.62
N GLY A 244 -60.05 -17.26 140.05
CA GLY A 244 -61.19 -17.76 140.80
C GLY A 244 -61.97 -16.68 141.58
N PRO A 245 -63.06 -17.05 142.28
CA PRO A 245 -63.96 -16.09 142.93
C PRO A 245 -63.32 -15.32 144.10
N ASP A 246 -62.34 -15.91 144.80
CA ASP A 246 -61.57 -15.23 145.85
C ASP A 246 -60.31 -14.53 145.29
N GLY A 247 -60.10 -14.60 143.98
CA GLY A 247 -58.96 -14.02 143.28
C GLY A 247 -59.07 -12.51 143.10
N ILE A 248 -57.92 -11.90 142.83
CA ILE A 248 -57.83 -10.48 142.48
C ILE A 248 -57.89 -10.36 140.95
N CYS A 249 -58.72 -9.46 140.43
CA CYS A 249 -58.81 -9.19 139.01
C CYS A 249 -57.46 -8.68 138.46
N PRO A 250 -56.87 -9.32 137.44
CA PRO A 250 -55.54 -8.98 136.91
C PRO A 250 -55.49 -7.65 136.16
N THR A 251 -56.65 -7.09 135.77
CA THR A 251 -56.71 -5.80 135.06
C THR A 251 -56.79 -4.61 136.02
N CYS A 252 -57.51 -4.73 137.14
CA CYS A 252 -57.79 -3.61 138.05
C CYS A 252 -57.37 -3.83 139.52
N ASN A 253 -56.77 -4.98 139.83
CA ASN A 253 -56.29 -5.38 141.16
C ASN A 253 -57.33 -5.35 142.29
N ARG A 254 -58.63 -5.47 141.96
CA ARG A 254 -59.74 -5.55 142.93
C ARG A 254 -60.18 -7.01 143.15
N PRO A 255 -60.60 -7.39 144.37
CA PRO A 255 -61.13 -8.73 144.63
C PRO A 255 -62.41 -8.97 143.83
N LEU A 256 -62.51 -10.11 143.14
CA LEU A 256 -63.59 -10.40 142.19
C LEU A 256 -64.91 -10.73 142.91
N GLY A 257 -64.86 -11.54 143.96
CA GLY A 257 -65.98 -11.78 144.88
C GLY A 257 -67.30 -12.10 144.17
N ALA A 258 -68.33 -11.27 144.44
CA ALA A 258 -69.67 -11.43 143.88
C ALA A 258 -69.74 -11.17 142.36
N ASP A 259 -68.86 -10.32 141.83
CA ASP A 259 -68.87 -9.84 140.44
C ASP A 259 -68.04 -10.74 139.49
N TYR A 260 -67.39 -11.77 140.05
CA TYR A 260 -66.58 -12.76 139.32
C TYR A 260 -67.32 -13.35 138.11
N ARG A 261 -68.56 -13.82 138.33
CA ARG A 261 -69.36 -14.45 137.28
C ARG A 261 -69.82 -13.46 136.22
N GLU A 262 -70.14 -12.24 136.62
CA GLU A 262 -70.59 -11.18 135.71
C GLU A 262 -69.44 -10.71 134.81
N THR A 263 -68.23 -10.57 135.37
CA THR A 263 -67.04 -10.16 134.62
C THR A 263 -66.63 -11.23 133.58
N LEU A 264 -66.68 -12.52 133.94
CA LEU A 264 -66.45 -13.60 132.99
C LEU A 264 -67.53 -13.65 131.91
N ALA A 265 -68.80 -13.49 132.27
CA ALA A 265 -69.89 -13.46 131.29
C ALA A 265 -69.74 -12.28 130.31
N MET A 266 -69.30 -11.11 130.78
CA MET A 266 -69.01 -9.95 129.95
C MET A 266 -67.85 -10.21 128.99
N LEU A 267 -66.72 -10.74 129.47
CA LEU A 267 -65.57 -11.06 128.62
C LEU A 267 -65.89 -12.18 127.62
N GLN A 268 -66.69 -13.17 128.01
CA GLN A 268 -67.18 -14.20 127.11
C GLN A 268 -68.07 -13.60 126.02
N ALA A 269 -68.99 -12.69 126.36
CA ALA A 269 -69.81 -11.99 125.37
C ALA A 269 -68.96 -11.15 124.39
N GLN A 270 -67.93 -10.47 124.89
CA GLN A 270 -66.99 -9.72 124.05
C GLN A 270 -66.14 -10.64 123.16
N LEU A 271 -65.71 -11.80 123.67
CA LEU A 271 -65.02 -12.82 122.87
C LEU A 271 -65.90 -13.36 121.75
N ASP A 272 -67.17 -13.64 122.04
CA ASP A 272 -68.13 -14.12 121.05
C ASP A 272 -68.40 -13.07 119.96
N GLU A 273 -68.50 -11.79 120.32
CA GLU A 273 -68.66 -10.67 119.37
C GLU A 273 -67.43 -10.49 118.47
N VAL A 274 -66.22 -10.48 119.04
CA VAL A 274 -64.97 -10.36 118.27
C VAL A 274 -64.76 -11.60 117.40
N HIS A 275 -65.11 -12.79 117.89
CA HIS A 275 -65.04 -14.02 117.12
C HIS A 275 -66.02 -14.02 115.93
N ALA A 276 -67.27 -13.60 116.14
CA ALA A 276 -68.24 -13.45 115.06
C ALA A 276 -67.78 -12.42 114.01
N SER A 277 -67.24 -11.28 114.46
CA SER A 277 -66.65 -10.26 113.57
C SER A 277 -65.42 -10.77 112.83
N GLY A 278 -64.56 -11.54 113.51
CA GLY A 278 -63.40 -12.19 112.92
C GLY A 278 -63.78 -13.25 111.87
N ILE A 279 -64.84 -14.03 112.10
CA ILE A 279 -65.39 -14.96 111.10
C ILE A 279 -65.87 -14.20 109.87
N TYR A 280 -66.58 -13.08 110.05
CA TYR A 280 -67.04 -12.24 108.94
C TYR A 280 -65.87 -11.72 108.09
N PHE A 281 -64.84 -11.13 108.69
CA PHE A 281 -63.69 -10.64 107.92
C PHE A 281 -62.83 -11.77 107.34
N LYS A 282 -62.76 -12.93 107.99
CA LYS A 282 -62.12 -14.12 107.42
C LYS A 282 -62.84 -14.57 106.15
N GLN A 283 -64.16 -14.67 106.20
CA GLN A 283 -64.99 -14.98 105.03
C GLN A 283 -64.84 -13.91 103.93
N ARG A 284 -64.76 -12.63 104.30
CA ARG A 284 -64.54 -11.54 103.33
C ARG A 284 -63.18 -11.63 102.65
N VAL A 285 -62.10 -11.91 103.38
CA VAL A 285 -60.76 -12.13 102.80
C VAL A 285 -60.76 -13.34 101.89
N ASP A 286 -61.34 -14.47 102.33
CA ASP A 286 -61.43 -15.69 101.51
C ASP A 286 -62.20 -15.45 100.20
N GLN A 287 -63.25 -14.62 100.22
CA GLN A 287 -63.98 -14.18 99.02
C GLN A 287 -63.14 -13.30 98.09
N LEU A 288 -62.23 -12.47 98.64
CA LEU A 288 -61.41 -11.53 97.90
C LEU A 288 -60.06 -12.14 97.44
N VAL A 289 -59.77 -13.41 97.75
CA VAL A 289 -58.58 -14.12 97.22
C VAL A 289 -58.60 -14.18 95.69
N SER A 290 -59.79 -14.26 95.10
CA SER A 290 -59.98 -14.16 93.66
C SER A 290 -60.61 -12.82 93.30
N PRO A 291 -60.24 -12.21 92.15
CA PRO A 291 -60.88 -10.99 91.69
C PRO A 291 -62.40 -11.15 91.59
N PRO A 292 -63.19 -10.18 92.05
CA PRO A 292 -64.63 -10.17 91.89
C PRO A 292 -65.04 -10.28 90.41
N GLU A 293 -66.25 -10.81 90.16
CA GLU A 293 -66.76 -10.98 88.80
C GLU A 293 -66.76 -9.65 88.01
N GLU A 294 -67.09 -8.53 88.67
CA GLU A 294 -67.02 -7.18 88.08
C GLU A 294 -65.62 -6.86 87.51
N VAL A 295 -64.53 -7.22 88.20
CA VAL A 295 -63.16 -6.97 87.73
C VAL A 295 -62.85 -7.88 86.53
N ARG A 296 -63.25 -9.15 86.58
CA ARG A 296 -63.02 -10.11 85.49
C ARG A 296 -63.80 -9.75 84.22
N GLU A 297 -65.04 -9.30 84.36
CA GLU A 297 -65.86 -8.80 83.24
C GLU A 297 -65.23 -7.55 82.60
N LEU A 298 -64.71 -6.63 83.41
CA LEU A 298 -64.01 -5.43 82.92
C LEU A 298 -62.66 -5.77 82.25
N GLU A 299 -61.94 -6.80 82.74
CA GLU A 299 -60.74 -7.33 82.07
C GLU A 299 -61.06 -7.92 80.69
N ALA A 300 -62.14 -8.71 80.61
CA ALA A 300 -62.63 -9.27 79.35
C ALA A 300 -63.09 -8.15 78.40
N ALA A 301 -63.80 -7.14 78.90
CA ALA A 301 -64.24 -5.98 78.12
C ALA A 301 -63.05 -5.18 77.56
N ARG A 302 -62.00 -4.97 78.36
CA ARG A 302 -60.76 -4.31 77.91
C ARG A 302 -60.02 -5.14 76.87
N ALA A 303 -59.94 -6.46 77.04
CA ALA A 303 -59.33 -7.36 76.05
C ALA A 303 -60.11 -7.38 74.72
N ALA A 304 -61.45 -7.35 74.77
CA ALA A 304 -62.30 -7.22 73.59
C ALA A 304 -62.09 -5.87 72.89
N ALA A 305 -61.97 -4.78 73.65
CA ALA A 305 -61.68 -3.46 73.11
C ALA A 305 -60.30 -3.38 72.45
N ASP A 306 -59.27 -4.02 73.00
CA ASP A 306 -57.95 -4.14 72.38
C ASP A 306 -58.00 -4.83 71.00
N LEU A 307 -58.74 -5.95 70.91
CA LEU A 307 -58.93 -6.66 69.64
C LEU A 307 -59.67 -5.78 68.61
N ALA A 308 -60.69 -5.06 69.05
CA ALA A 308 -61.42 -4.12 68.20
C ALA A 308 -60.53 -2.98 67.69
N VAL A 309 -59.65 -2.44 68.53
CA VAL A 309 -58.66 -1.41 68.12
C VAL A 309 -57.72 -1.96 67.06
N ARG A 310 -57.19 -3.18 67.22
CA ARG A 310 -56.28 -3.80 66.23
C ARG A 310 -56.98 -3.96 64.89
N ALA A 311 -58.16 -4.59 64.87
CA ALA A 311 -58.93 -4.79 63.65
C ALA A 311 -59.29 -3.46 62.95
N ALA A 312 -59.73 -2.45 63.72
CA ALA A 312 -60.07 -1.14 63.15
C ALA A 312 -58.83 -0.37 62.65
N THR A 313 -57.68 -0.56 63.28
CA THR A 313 -56.41 0.06 62.84
C THR A 313 -55.92 -0.54 61.53
N GLU A 314 -55.95 -1.87 61.39
CA GLU A 314 -55.60 -2.57 60.15
C GLU A 314 -56.54 -2.16 59.00
N ALA A 315 -57.86 -2.18 59.24
CA ALA A 315 -58.84 -1.78 58.24
C ALA A 315 -58.69 -0.31 57.81
N ALA A 316 -58.42 0.60 58.74
CA ALA A 316 -58.15 2.01 58.42
C ALA A 316 -56.86 2.18 57.61
N ALA A 317 -55.79 1.48 57.96
CA ALA A 317 -54.51 1.55 57.24
C ALA A 317 -54.64 1.03 55.79
N GLU A 318 -55.36 -0.08 55.59
CA GLU A 318 -55.67 -0.59 54.25
C GLU A 318 -56.51 0.39 53.43
N ALA A 319 -57.53 1.00 54.04
CA ALA A 319 -58.38 1.98 53.38
C ALA A 319 -57.60 3.26 53.00
N GLU A 320 -56.76 3.77 53.90
CA GLU A 320 -55.88 4.90 53.63
C GLU A 320 -54.86 4.61 52.50
N ALA A 321 -54.33 3.38 52.42
CA ALA A 321 -53.45 2.97 51.32
C ALA A 321 -54.19 2.91 49.97
N ARG A 322 -55.41 2.37 49.95
CA ARG A 322 -56.27 2.38 48.76
C ARG A 322 -56.66 3.81 48.34
N ALA A 323 -56.89 4.71 49.29
CA ALA A 323 -57.16 6.12 49.01
C ALA A 323 -55.96 6.83 48.37
N ARG A 324 -54.73 6.57 48.84
CA ARG A 324 -53.51 7.09 48.20
C ARG A 324 -53.38 6.61 46.75
N ARG A 325 -53.64 5.32 46.51
CA ARG A 325 -53.68 4.75 45.14
C ARG A 325 -54.72 5.45 44.27
N ALA A 326 -55.93 5.70 44.79
CA ALA A 326 -56.97 6.41 44.06
C ALA A 326 -56.54 7.84 43.66
N ALA A 327 -55.84 8.55 44.55
CA ALA A 327 -55.30 9.88 44.24
C ALA A 327 -54.24 9.85 43.13
N GLU A 328 -53.32 8.88 43.16
CA GLU A 328 -52.32 8.67 42.11
C GLU A 328 -52.97 8.38 40.75
N LEU A 329 -53.94 7.46 40.71
CA LEU A 329 -54.67 7.11 39.50
C LEU A 329 -55.44 8.32 38.93
N THR A 330 -55.97 9.18 39.79
CA THR A 330 -56.67 10.41 39.35
C THR A 330 -55.73 11.37 38.63
N VAL A 331 -54.50 11.54 39.14
CA VAL A 331 -53.46 12.36 38.49
C VAL A 331 -53.04 11.76 37.15
N ASP A 332 -52.87 10.42 37.10
CA ASP A 332 -52.54 9.72 35.86
C ASP A 332 -53.65 9.88 34.81
N LEU A 333 -54.93 9.78 35.20
CA LEU A 333 -56.06 10.02 34.30
C LEU A 333 -56.06 11.43 33.71
N ALA A 334 -55.77 12.45 34.52
CA ALA A 334 -55.67 13.83 34.04
C ALA A 334 -54.56 13.98 32.99
N ARG A 335 -53.37 13.39 33.22
CA ARG A 335 -52.26 13.40 32.26
C ARG A 335 -52.61 12.64 30.98
N MET A 336 -53.25 11.47 31.09
CA MET A 336 -53.71 10.71 29.93
C MET A 336 -54.76 11.48 29.12
N ALA A 337 -55.66 12.21 29.78
CA ALA A 337 -56.67 13.03 29.12
C ALA A 337 -56.03 14.19 28.33
N GLU A 338 -55.05 14.89 28.90
CA GLU A 338 -54.32 15.96 28.21
C GLU A 338 -53.57 15.42 26.98
N ARG A 339 -52.88 14.29 27.13
CA ARG A 339 -52.18 13.64 26.01
C ARG A 339 -53.15 13.19 24.91
N LEU A 340 -54.30 12.60 25.28
CA LEU A 340 -55.35 12.24 24.33
C LEU A 340 -55.86 13.45 23.55
N ALA A 341 -56.12 14.57 24.22
CA ALA A 341 -56.55 15.81 23.56
C ALA A 341 -55.50 16.29 22.53
N SER A 342 -54.21 16.22 22.87
CA SER A 342 -53.14 16.58 21.92
C SER A 342 -53.06 15.64 20.71
N LEU A 343 -53.23 14.33 20.92
CA LEU A 343 -53.21 13.34 19.85
C LEU A 343 -54.46 13.44 18.96
N GLU A 344 -55.62 13.75 19.54
CA GLU A 344 -56.86 13.98 18.79
C GLU A 344 -56.75 15.21 17.89
N ALA A 345 -56.21 16.32 18.41
CA ALA A 345 -55.94 17.53 17.62
C ALA A 345 -54.97 17.25 16.45
N ALA A 346 -53.94 16.44 16.68
CA ALA A 346 -52.98 16.06 15.63
C ALA A 346 -53.62 15.18 14.54
N VAL A 347 -54.65 14.38 14.86
CA VAL A 347 -55.32 13.50 13.89
C VAL A 347 -56.38 14.25 13.06
N THR A 348 -56.97 15.34 13.57
CA THR A 348 -58.04 16.10 12.90
C THR A 348 -57.62 16.98 11.72
N GLY A 349 -56.32 17.11 11.44
CA GLY A 349 -55.83 17.85 10.27
C GLY A 349 -56.28 17.24 8.93
N PRO A 350 -56.24 18.02 7.83
CA PRO A 350 -56.58 17.52 6.50
C PRO A 350 -55.69 16.33 6.14
N ALA A 351 -56.33 15.23 5.73
CA ALA A 351 -55.61 14.05 5.29
C ALA A 351 -55.01 14.31 3.91
N ALA A 352 -53.69 14.21 3.78
CA ALA A 352 -53.09 14.04 2.45
C ALA A 352 -53.64 12.74 1.87
N SER A 353 -54.36 12.80 0.74
CA SER A 353 -54.76 11.62 0.00
C SER A 353 -53.50 11.00 -0.61
N TYR A 354 -53.07 9.85 -0.08
CA TYR A 354 -51.97 9.08 -0.65
C TYR A 354 -52.53 8.02 -1.60
N ASP A 355 -52.08 8.07 -2.86
CA ASP A 355 -52.36 7.04 -3.86
C ASP A 355 -51.15 6.10 -3.99
N ALA A 356 -51.26 4.92 -3.38
CA ALA A 356 -50.20 3.93 -3.39
C ALA A 356 -49.98 3.30 -4.78
N THR A 357 -51.05 3.15 -5.57
CA THR A 357 -50.98 2.55 -6.91
C THR A 357 -50.23 3.50 -7.84
N ARG A 358 -50.61 4.78 -7.85
CA ARG A 358 -49.92 5.78 -8.66
C ARG A 358 -48.44 5.92 -8.27
N HIS A 359 -48.12 5.83 -6.99
CA HIS A 359 -46.75 5.92 -6.51
C HIS A 359 -45.86 4.78 -7.02
N GLU A 360 -46.36 3.55 -7.00
CA GLU A 360 -45.62 2.40 -7.52
C GLU A 360 -45.48 2.48 -9.05
N GLU A 361 -46.52 2.94 -9.77
CA GLU A 361 -46.45 3.19 -11.21
C GLU A 361 -45.36 4.20 -11.57
N VAL A 362 -45.33 5.35 -10.90
CA VAL A 362 -44.32 6.39 -11.15
C VAL A 362 -42.91 5.87 -10.86
N ARG A 363 -42.72 5.09 -9.78
CA ARG A 363 -41.43 4.45 -9.47
C ARG A 363 -41.01 3.46 -10.56
N ALA A 364 -41.92 2.64 -11.07
CA ALA A 364 -41.65 1.70 -12.14
C ALA A 364 -41.27 2.42 -13.45
N ILE A 365 -41.98 3.50 -13.80
CA ILE A 365 -41.68 4.31 -15.00
C ILE A 365 -40.30 4.96 -14.85
N LEU A 366 -40.00 5.59 -13.72
CA LEU A 366 -38.67 6.19 -13.46
C LEU A 366 -37.56 5.13 -13.50
N ALA A 367 -37.79 3.94 -12.94
CA ALA A 367 -36.82 2.84 -13.00
C ALA A 367 -36.55 2.37 -14.44
N ALA A 368 -37.58 2.34 -15.29
CA ALA A 368 -37.44 1.98 -16.70
C ALA A 368 -36.74 3.08 -17.54
N LEU A 369 -36.91 4.36 -17.18
CA LEU A 369 -36.26 5.49 -17.85
C LEU A 369 -34.80 5.74 -17.41
N GLU A 370 -34.39 5.23 -16.25
CA GLU A 370 -33.03 5.45 -15.72
C GLU A 370 -31.90 4.96 -16.66
N PRO A 371 -31.98 3.78 -17.31
CA PRO A 371 -31.00 3.38 -18.32
C PRO A 371 -30.94 4.34 -19.51
N VAL A 372 -32.10 4.83 -19.97
CA VAL A 372 -32.22 5.80 -21.07
C VAL A 372 -31.56 7.12 -20.69
N ARG A 373 -31.74 7.58 -19.43
CA ARG A 373 -31.08 8.76 -18.88
C ARG A 373 -29.57 8.63 -18.85
N ARG A 374 -29.06 7.46 -18.41
CA ARG A 374 -27.61 7.19 -18.39
C ARG A 374 -27.02 7.18 -19.80
N GLU A 375 -27.71 6.57 -20.76
CA GLU A 375 -27.28 6.58 -22.16
C GLU A 375 -27.28 8.01 -22.72
N HIS A 376 -28.33 8.78 -22.46
CA HIS A 376 -28.40 10.20 -22.82
C HIS A 376 -27.20 10.99 -22.28
N ASP A 377 -26.90 10.87 -20.99
CA ASP A 377 -25.79 11.61 -20.37
C ASP A 377 -24.41 11.22 -20.95
N GLN A 378 -24.21 9.94 -21.25
CA GLN A 378 -22.99 9.46 -21.91
C GLN A 378 -22.85 10.02 -23.33
N LEU A 379 -23.92 9.93 -24.13
CA LEU A 379 -23.90 10.42 -25.51
C LEU A 379 -23.79 11.95 -25.57
N ARG A 380 -24.37 12.67 -24.60
CA ARG A 380 -24.27 14.12 -24.48
C ARG A 380 -22.83 14.56 -24.32
N GLY A 381 -22.07 13.91 -23.44
CA GLY A 381 -20.64 14.20 -23.27
C GLY A 381 -19.80 13.95 -24.53
N LEU A 382 -20.14 12.92 -25.32
CA LEU A 382 -19.49 12.67 -26.60
C LEU A 382 -19.88 13.69 -27.68
N ALA A 383 -21.15 14.06 -27.74
CA ALA A 383 -21.70 15.04 -28.68
C ALA A 383 -21.17 16.46 -28.45
N GLU A 384 -21.00 16.89 -27.19
CA GLU A 384 -20.43 18.19 -26.82
C GLU A 384 -18.98 18.34 -27.31
N ARG A 385 -18.22 17.24 -27.41
CA ARG A 385 -16.84 17.24 -27.93
C ARG A 385 -16.74 17.39 -29.45
N ALA A 386 -17.83 17.22 -30.19
CA ALA A 386 -17.83 17.30 -31.65
C ALA A 386 -17.23 18.63 -32.16
N GLY A 387 -17.61 19.76 -31.56
CA GLY A 387 -17.13 21.08 -31.96
C GLY A 387 -15.61 21.24 -31.84
N THR A 388 -15.02 20.70 -30.77
CA THR A 388 -13.56 20.75 -30.55
C THR A 388 -12.81 19.83 -31.51
N LEU A 389 -13.36 18.63 -31.76
CA LEU A 389 -12.77 17.65 -32.67
C LEU A 389 -12.66 18.17 -34.11
N VAL A 390 -13.53 19.09 -34.55
CA VAL A 390 -13.49 19.64 -35.92
C VAL A 390 -12.22 20.46 -36.10
N ASN A 391 -11.92 21.31 -35.11
CA ASN A 391 -10.75 22.16 -35.13
C ASN A 391 -9.46 21.32 -35.03
N GLU A 392 -9.46 20.29 -34.17
CA GLU A 392 -8.32 19.36 -34.04
C GLU A 392 -8.07 18.57 -35.33
N ALA A 393 -9.13 18.06 -35.97
CA ALA A 393 -9.02 17.31 -37.22
C ALA A 393 -8.51 18.21 -38.37
N THR A 394 -8.98 19.44 -38.45
CA THR A 394 -8.53 20.43 -39.45
C THR A 394 -7.03 20.72 -39.30
N GLU A 395 -6.56 20.91 -38.07
CA GLU A 395 -5.13 21.12 -37.82
C GLU A 395 -4.30 19.87 -38.11
N ALA A 396 -4.79 18.68 -37.75
CA ALA A 396 -4.12 17.42 -38.05
C ALA A 396 -4.02 17.14 -39.57
N GLU A 397 -5.06 17.47 -40.33
CA GLU A 397 -5.05 17.42 -41.80
C GLU A 397 -3.98 18.34 -42.37
N ARG A 398 -3.94 19.60 -41.91
CA ARG A 398 -2.94 20.59 -42.33
C ARG A 398 -1.51 20.10 -42.07
N VAL A 399 -1.27 19.51 -40.90
CA VAL A 399 0.04 18.93 -40.54
C VAL A 399 0.39 17.75 -41.46
N ALA A 400 -0.57 16.88 -41.77
CA ALA A 400 -0.37 15.77 -42.69
C ALA A 400 -0.02 16.27 -44.10
N SER A 401 -0.78 17.22 -44.65
CA SER A 401 -0.53 17.80 -45.98
C SER A 401 0.87 18.44 -46.06
N VAL A 402 1.28 19.21 -45.06
CA VAL A 402 2.62 19.83 -45.02
C VAL A 402 3.72 18.77 -45.00
N ALA A 403 3.54 17.69 -44.24
CA ALA A 403 4.53 16.61 -44.18
C ALA A 403 4.62 15.85 -45.51
N GLU A 404 3.49 15.63 -46.19
CA GLU A 404 3.42 14.97 -47.49
C GLU A 404 4.08 15.81 -48.59
N ASP A 405 3.80 17.10 -48.63
CA ASP A 405 4.44 18.03 -49.57
C ASP A 405 5.96 18.07 -49.36
N ALA A 406 6.42 18.07 -48.11
CA ALA A 406 7.86 18.02 -47.79
C ALA A 406 8.52 16.71 -48.26
N LEU A 407 7.82 15.57 -48.11
CA LEU A 407 8.30 14.27 -48.59
C LEU A 407 8.38 14.25 -50.12
N LEU A 408 7.35 14.76 -50.81
CA LEU A 408 7.33 14.86 -52.27
C LEU A 408 8.49 15.74 -52.80
N GLN A 409 8.75 16.88 -52.14
CA GLN A 409 9.89 17.74 -52.49
C GLN A 409 11.23 17.04 -52.28
N LEU A 410 11.37 16.24 -51.22
CA LEU A 410 12.59 15.50 -50.94
C LEU A 410 12.81 14.35 -51.92
N ASP A 411 11.75 13.62 -52.27
CA ASP A 411 11.79 12.57 -53.30
C ASP A 411 12.20 13.16 -54.66
N ALA A 412 11.69 14.35 -55.02
CA ALA A 412 12.12 15.05 -56.21
C ALA A 412 13.61 15.44 -56.16
N ARG A 413 14.13 15.86 -55.01
CA ARG A 413 15.57 16.15 -54.82
C ARG A 413 16.42 14.89 -54.95
N ILE A 414 15.97 13.75 -54.41
CA ILE A 414 16.65 12.45 -54.53
C ILE A 414 16.66 11.99 -55.98
N ALA A 415 15.54 12.11 -56.68
CA ALA A 415 15.45 11.78 -58.10
C ALA A 415 16.36 12.67 -58.96
N ALA A 416 16.39 13.98 -58.69
CA ALA A 416 17.25 14.93 -59.39
C ALA A 416 18.75 14.68 -59.16
N LEU A 417 19.12 14.10 -58.00
CA LEU A 417 20.49 13.67 -57.76
C LEU A 417 20.91 12.60 -58.77
N GLY A 418 19.99 11.75 -59.26
CA GLY A 418 20.28 10.71 -60.27
C GLY A 418 21.30 9.68 -59.79
N TRP A 419 21.32 9.39 -58.49
CA TRP A 419 22.17 8.37 -57.90
C TRP A 419 21.80 6.98 -58.44
N ASP A 420 22.81 6.24 -58.88
CA ASP A 420 22.66 4.88 -59.39
C ASP A 420 23.65 3.96 -58.63
N PRO A 421 23.16 3.07 -57.76
CA PRO A 421 24.00 2.12 -57.03
C PRO A 421 24.80 1.18 -57.93
N GLU A 422 24.25 0.76 -59.08
CA GLU A 422 24.89 -0.21 -59.97
C GLU A 422 26.05 0.46 -60.72
N ALA A 423 25.83 1.66 -61.25
CA ALA A 423 26.88 2.45 -61.87
C ALA A 423 28.04 2.76 -60.89
N PHE A 424 27.72 3.07 -59.63
CA PHE A 424 28.76 3.29 -58.60
C PHE A 424 29.59 2.04 -58.34
N GLN A 425 28.95 0.87 -58.18
CA GLN A 425 29.65 -0.39 -57.93
C GLN A 425 30.55 -0.79 -59.12
N SER A 426 30.07 -0.59 -60.34
CA SER A 426 30.86 -0.83 -61.55
C SER A 426 32.09 0.08 -61.63
N LEU A 427 31.93 1.36 -61.29
CA LEU A 427 33.04 2.31 -61.25
C LEU A 427 34.05 1.96 -60.15
N GLU A 428 33.57 1.61 -58.96
CA GLU A 428 34.39 1.16 -57.83
C GLU A 428 35.25 -0.05 -58.19
N ALA A 429 34.66 -1.04 -58.87
CA ALA A 429 35.39 -2.22 -59.35
C ALA A 429 36.47 -1.84 -60.38
N THR A 430 36.16 -0.91 -61.29
CA THR A 430 37.08 -0.44 -62.33
C THR A 430 38.27 0.33 -61.74
N VAL A 431 37.99 1.25 -60.81
CA VAL A 431 39.02 2.01 -60.07
C VAL A 431 39.92 1.07 -59.30
N ARG A 432 39.35 0.12 -58.55
CA ARG A 432 40.11 -0.86 -57.78
C ARG A 432 41.00 -1.72 -58.67
N ALA A 433 40.53 -2.13 -59.84
CA ALA A 433 41.34 -2.88 -60.80
C ALA A 433 42.49 -2.04 -61.38
N ALA A 434 42.25 -0.76 -61.69
CA ALA A 434 43.28 0.16 -62.17
C ALA A 434 44.35 0.44 -61.10
N GLU A 435 43.96 0.64 -59.84
CA GLU A 435 44.88 0.82 -58.71
C GLU A 435 45.74 -0.43 -58.48
N GLN A 436 45.13 -1.63 -58.50
CA GLN A 436 45.85 -2.90 -58.38
C GLN A 436 46.86 -3.09 -59.52
N ARG A 437 46.48 -2.73 -60.75
CA ARG A 437 47.37 -2.78 -61.91
C ARG A 437 48.53 -1.80 -61.75
N ASN A 438 48.26 -0.56 -61.35
CA ASN A 438 49.31 0.43 -61.11
C ASN A 438 50.31 -0.06 -60.05
N GLN A 439 49.82 -0.57 -58.93
CA GLN A 439 50.66 -1.13 -57.87
C GLN A 439 51.50 -2.33 -58.35
N ALA A 440 50.93 -3.23 -59.15
CA ALA A 440 51.65 -4.37 -59.70
C ALA A 440 52.79 -3.93 -60.64
N VAL A 441 52.54 -2.91 -61.47
CA VAL A 441 53.55 -2.39 -62.40
C VAL A 441 54.63 -1.58 -61.68
N GLU A 442 54.30 -0.84 -60.62
CA GLU A 442 55.31 -0.17 -59.77
C GLU A 442 56.29 -1.17 -59.15
N VAL A 443 55.78 -2.32 -58.66
CA VAL A 443 56.62 -3.41 -58.15
C VAL A 443 57.53 -3.96 -59.25
N GLU A 444 57.02 -4.13 -60.48
CA GLU A 444 57.82 -4.64 -61.61
C GLU A 444 58.86 -3.61 -62.11
N LEU A 445 58.53 -2.31 -62.06
CA LEU A 445 59.48 -1.25 -62.34
C LEU A 445 60.63 -1.26 -61.32
N ALA A 446 60.33 -1.42 -60.03
CA ALA A 446 61.35 -1.54 -59.00
C ALA A 446 62.25 -2.77 -59.22
N ARG A 447 61.67 -3.92 -59.60
CA ARG A 447 62.41 -5.15 -59.91
C ARG A 447 63.31 -4.99 -61.14
N SER A 448 62.79 -4.46 -62.23
CA SER A 448 63.57 -4.24 -63.47
C SER A 448 64.70 -3.23 -63.27
N THR A 449 64.48 -2.18 -62.47
CA THR A 449 65.53 -1.22 -62.08
C THR A 449 66.70 -1.93 -61.38
N ALA A 450 66.39 -2.79 -60.41
CA ALA A 450 67.39 -3.58 -59.70
C ALA A 450 68.12 -4.56 -60.64
N ALA A 451 67.41 -5.16 -61.59
CA ALA A 451 67.98 -6.08 -62.59
C ALA A 451 68.96 -5.36 -63.55
N VAL A 452 68.64 -4.15 -64.02
CA VAL A 452 69.57 -3.33 -64.83
C VAL A 452 70.84 -3.03 -64.04
N ALA A 453 70.70 -2.54 -62.81
CA ALA A 453 71.86 -2.23 -61.96
C ALA A 453 72.73 -3.47 -61.68
N GLY A 454 72.12 -4.65 -61.54
CA GLY A 454 72.81 -5.93 -61.42
C GLY A 454 73.58 -6.32 -62.69
N ALA A 455 72.92 -6.24 -63.86
CA ALA A 455 73.52 -6.60 -65.14
C ALA A 455 74.65 -5.63 -65.56
N GLU A 456 74.54 -4.34 -65.24
CA GLU A 456 75.61 -3.35 -65.48
C GLU A 456 76.88 -3.67 -64.68
N LYS A 457 76.73 -4.08 -63.42
CA LYS A 457 77.86 -4.52 -62.59
C LYS A 457 78.55 -5.75 -63.19
N LEU A 458 77.78 -6.73 -63.67
CA LEU A 458 78.32 -7.93 -64.33
C LEU A 458 79.08 -7.59 -65.61
N ARG A 459 78.53 -6.72 -66.48
CA ARG A 459 79.22 -6.26 -67.71
C ARG A 459 80.50 -5.50 -67.40
N THR A 460 80.45 -4.58 -66.43
CA THR A 460 81.62 -3.78 -66.02
C THR A 460 82.74 -4.69 -65.49
N ALA A 461 82.40 -5.70 -64.68
CA ALA A 461 83.35 -6.69 -64.22
C ALA A 461 83.95 -7.53 -65.37
N ALA A 462 83.14 -7.91 -66.36
CA ALA A 462 83.62 -8.65 -67.54
C ALA A 462 84.56 -7.79 -68.42
N LEU A 463 84.25 -6.52 -68.66
CA LEU A 463 85.12 -5.58 -69.37
C LEU A 463 86.46 -5.36 -68.65
N ALA A 464 86.43 -5.21 -67.33
CA ALA A 464 87.64 -5.07 -66.53
C ALA A 464 88.54 -6.32 -66.65
N ARG A 465 87.97 -7.52 -66.65
CA ARG A 465 88.71 -8.78 -66.87
C ARG A 465 89.32 -8.87 -68.28
N GLN A 466 88.60 -8.41 -69.30
CA GLN A 466 89.11 -8.39 -70.68
C GLN A 466 90.26 -7.38 -70.84
N ALA A 467 90.16 -6.21 -70.23
CA ALA A 467 91.21 -5.19 -70.23
C ALA A 467 92.48 -5.67 -69.49
N ASP A 468 92.30 -6.30 -68.32
CA ASP A 468 93.39 -6.93 -67.57
C ASP A 468 94.11 -8.01 -68.40
N ARG A 469 93.34 -8.86 -69.11
CA ARG A 469 93.89 -9.84 -70.05
C ARG A 469 94.67 -9.19 -71.19
N ALA A 470 94.12 -8.14 -71.82
CA ALA A 470 94.81 -7.44 -72.92
C ALA A 470 96.14 -6.83 -72.46
N ALA A 471 96.18 -6.23 -71.26
CA ALA A 471 97.40 -5.71 -70.66
C ALA A 471 98.43 -6.81 -70.39
N LYS A 472 97.99 -7.97 -69.88
CA LYS A 472 98.85 -9.15 -69.67
C LYS A 472 99.36 -9.75 -70.98
N ALA A 473 98.53 -9.84 -72.01
CA ALA A 473 98.92 -10.36 -73.33
C ALA A 473 99.95 -9.46 -74.03
N GLU A 474 99.77 -8.13 -73.95
CA GLU A 474 100.75 -7.19 -74.50
C GLU A 474 102.08 -7.26 -73.73
N ARG A 475 102.02 -7.40 -72.40
CA ARG A 475 103.22 -7.64 -71.57
C ARG A 475 103.92 -8.93 -71.98
N ALA A 476 103.19 -10.01 -72.22
CA ALA A 476 103.75 -11.27 -72.72
C ALA A 476 104.39 -11.10 -74.10
N ARG A 477 103.76 -10.36 -75.02
CA ARG A 477 104.30 -10.06 -76.36
C ARG A 477 105.62 -9.28 -76.30
N VAL A 478 105.68 -8.25 -75.46
CA VAL A 478 106.91 -7.45 -75.25
C VAL A 478 108.01 -8.32 -74.66
N LEU A 479 107.72 -9.11 -73.62
CA LEU A 479 108.67 -10.04 -73.01
C LEU A 479 109.15 -11.11 -74.01
N GLY A 480 108.27 -11.61 -74.88
CA GLY A 480 108.62 -12.56 -75.95
C GLY A 480 109.53 -11.96 -77.02
N ALA A 481 109.29 -10.71 -77.43
CA ALA A 481 110.15 -9.99 -78.37
C ALA A 481 111.53 -9.70 -77.75
N GLU A 482 111.57 -9.32 -76.46
CA GLU A 482 112.82 -9.20 -75.71
C GLU A 482 113.58 -10.53 -75.64
N LEU A 483 112.89 -11.64 -75.34
CA LEU A 483 113.47 -12.99 -75.33
C LEU A 483 114.06 -13.39 -76.67
N THR A 484 113.39 -13.08 -77.77
CA THR A 484 113.85 -13.37 -79.13
C THR A 484 115.13 -12.59 -79.44
N ARG A 485 115.17 -11.29 -79.11
CA ARG A 485 116.40 -10.49 -79.23
C ARG A 485 117.54 -11.02 -78.36
N LEU A 486 117.24 -11.43 -77.13
CA LEU A 486 118.24 -12.05 -76.23
C LEU A 486 118.73 -13.40 -76.78
N GLN A 487 117.90 -14.16 -77.49
CA GLN A 487 118.31 -15.38 -78.19
C GLN A 487 119.18 -15.09 -79.42
N GLU A 488 118.82 -14.10 -80.22
CA GLU A 488 119.62 -13.65 -81.37
C GLU A 488 120.98 -13.11 -80.93
N LEU A 489 121.04 -12.35 -79.85
CA LEU A 489 122.30 -11.90 -79.23
C LEU A 489 123.14 -13.07 -78.70
N ASP A 490 122.53 -14.08 -78.08
CA ASP A 490 123.24 -15.27 -77.58
C ASP A 490 123.80 -16.07 -78.76
N ARG A 491 123.05 -16.17 -79.85
CA ARG A 491 123.47 -16.80 -81.11
C ARG A 491 124.58 -16.02 -81.78
N ALA A 492 124.45 -14.71 -81.93
CA ALA A 492 125.49 -13.85 -82.50
C ALA A 492 126.78 -13.91 -81.67
N PHE A 493 126.69 -13.92 -80.32
CA PHE A 493 127.87 -14.11 -79.48
C PHE A 493 128.46 -15.52 -79.61
N ALA A 494 127.66 -16.56 -79.83
CA ALA A 494 128.15 -17.90 -80.11
C ALA A 494 128.84 -17.99 -81.49
N ASP A 495 128.25 -17.40 -82.52
CA ASP A 495 128.80 -17.35 -83.88
C ASP A 495 130.11 -16.55 -83.90
N LEU A 496 130.15 -15.38 -83.24
CA LEU A 496 131.36 -14.57 -83.10
C LEU A 496 132.45 -15.29 -82.31
N ARG A 497 132.09 -16.07 -81.26
CA ARG A 497 133.04 -16.95 -80.55
C ARG A 497 133.58 -18.06 -81.46
N THR A 498 132.76 -18.56 -82.36
CA THR A 498 133.11 -19.64 -83.29
C THR A 498 134.05 -19.11 -84.38
N GLU A 499 133.76 -17.94 -84.95
CA GLU A 499 134.63 -17.23 -85.89
C GLU A 499 135.95 -16.79 -85.27
N LEU A 500 135.95 -16.25 -84.04
CA LEU A 500 137.20 -15.94 -83.33
C LEU A 500 138.03 -17.20 -83.06
N ASN A 501 137.40 -18.34 -82.78
CA ASN A 501 138.11 -19.62 -82.65
C ASN A 501 138.70 -20.09 -83.99
N LEU A 502 137.97 -19.91 -85.10
CA LEU A 502 138.42 -20.26 -86.45
C LEU A 502 139.56 -19.33 -86.94
N GLN A 503 139.53 -18.04 -86.62
CA GLN A 503 140.61 -17.09 -86.97
C GLN A 503 141.87 -17.23 -86.09
N LEU A 504 141.77 -17.87 -84.92
CA LEU A 504 142.91 -18.17 -84.04
C LEU A 504 143.60 -19.51 -84.39
N ARG A 505 143.09 -20.26 -85.38
CA ARG A 505 143.70 -21.49 -85.92
C ARG A 505 143.42 -21.65 -87.43
N PRO A 506 144.29 -21.10 -88.32
CA PRO A 506 144.35 -21.55 -89.71
C PRO A 506 145.35 -22.71 -89.82
N ASP A 507 144.84 -23.91 -90.03
CA ASP A 507 145.47 -24.93 -90.89
C ASP A 507 144.77 -24.88 -92.25
#